data_AF-A0A945WUU7-F1
#
_entry.id   AF-A0A945WUU7-F1
#
_cell.length_a   1.000
_cell.length_b   1.000
_cell.length_c   1.000
_cell.angle_alpha   90.00
_cell.angle_beta   90.00
_cell.angle_gamma   90.00
#
_symmetry.space_group_name_H-M   'P 1'
#
loop_
_entity.id
_entity.type
_entity.pdbx_description
1 polymer ?
#
loop_
_entity_poly.entity_id
_entity_poly.type
_entity_poly.pdbx_seq_one_letter_code
_entity_poly.pdbx_strand_id
1 'polypeptide(L)'
;MANERPSPVIIDSKGGKPWEFPDGLWQKIPALQAIRLRRTVNEKILPLLYQLDDMFPRAGDSKHRHIKGMSINDIESDISSTVLALHLFDIAIEMGLLKFANKGAKKGAKPGPKTPVGSCGMSIAEARRYFLEDAARNILKEAGHDPKKLHDMLGNYDLKDPSSLFKLKLMATFDPLTISELKEGLRGNMGKLFDCDEEFFRVLKKAKPTNFLRPLRQTLGKNFPDILEWDGTFIRAVAEGLEHSAKIIALGRSLLEIEDPEIARALGRWPIEEAVVKDKVKGKKKTYITRIEQVRKLLGDEFRILMKSNAAVIDQAGNWKDDEIERIKFFVGYINGEVIETLSELPFAYTVNIMEGLWSTVSREFMEEQLTTPEAISALKSIIAKIKQMGIDSTTPEKVKGMIENKFFDEQLSQFYK
;
A
#
# COMPACT_ATOMS: atom_id res chain seq x y z
N MET A 1 33.38 30.71 10.75
CA MET A 1 34.16 30.06 11.82
C MET A 1 34.80 28.82 11.21
N ALA A 2 36.04 28.52 11.55
CA ALA A 2 36.85 27.51 10.88
C ALA A 2 36.13 26.14 10.82
N ASN A 3 36.06 25.56 9.61
CA ASN A 3 35.64 24.19 9.33
C ASN A 3 36.67 23.20 9.90
N GLU A 4 36.81 23.15 11.22
CA GLU A 4 37.54 22.07 11.86
C GLU A 4 36.70 20.79 11.77
N ARG A 5 37.21 19.80 11.04
CA ARG A 5 36.58 18.47 10.99
C ARG A 5 36.44 17.94 12.43
N PRO A 6 35.28 17.37 12.81
CA PRO A 6 35.09 16.84 14.15
C PRO A 6 36.18 15.81 14.47
N SER A 7 36.77 15.91 15.66
CA SER A 7 37.78 14.96 16.11
C SER A 7 37.12 13.65 16.54
N PRO A 8 37.70 12.47 16.21
CA PRO A 8 37.14 11.20 16.65
C PRO A 8 37.05 11.10 18.17
N VAL A 9 35.86 10.78 18.68
CA VAL A 9 35.60 10.53 20.10
C VAL A 9 35.78 9.05 20.39
N ILE A 10 36.72 8.74 21.27
CA ILE A 10 36.94 7.39 21.77
C ILE A 10 36.16 7.22 23.08
N ILE A 11 35.19 6.31 23.05
CA ILE A 11 34.37 5.97 24.21
C ILE A 11 35.01 4.73 24.85
N ASP A 12 35.81 4.96 25.87
CA ASP A 12 36.46 3.91 26.66
C ASP A 12 35.69 3.56 27.94
N SER A 13 36.08 2.48 28.59
CA SER A 13 35.54 2.07 29.89
C SER A 13 36.10 2.88 31.07
N LYS A 14 36.96 3.88 30.83
CA LYS A 14 37.75 4.60 31.86
C LYS A 14 37.30 6.04 32.08
N GLY A 15 36.32 6.54 31.32
CA GLY A 15 35.77 7.88 31.49
C GLY A 15 34.86 8.11 32.72
N GLY A 16 34.64 7.10 33.57
CA GLY A 16 33.74 7.15 34.74
C GLY A 16 34.44 6.91 36.08
N LYS A 17 33.76 7.24 37.19
CA LYS A 17 34.26 7.07 38.56
C LYS A 17 34.32 5.58 38.97
N PRO A 18 35.26 5.15 39.82
CA PRO A 18 35.11 4.14 40.85
C PRO A 18 34.10 2.98 40.68
N TRP A 19 32.90 3.29 41.17
CA TRP A 19 31.72 2.44 41.30
C TRP A 19 30.91 2.32 39.99
N GLU A 20 31.41 2.95 38.92
CA GLU A 20 30.82 3.02 37.59
C GLU A 20 31.58 2.11 36.60
N PHE A 21 32.40 1.18 37.11
CA PHE A 21 32.92 0.09 36.29
C PHE A 21 31.87 -1.04 36.17
N PRO A 22 31.77 -1.70 35.02
CA PRO A 22 30.86 -2.82 34.85
C PRO A 22 31.40 -4.03 35.59
N ASP A 23 31.02 -4.18 36.86
CA ASP A 23 31.01 -5.50 37.51
C ASP A 23 29.97 -6.41 36.82
N GLY A 24 29.95 -7.70 37.19
CA GLY A 24 29.03 -8.67 36.60
C GLY A 24 27.54 -8.41 36.87
N LEU A 25 27.21 -7.51 37.81
CA LEU A 25 25.86 -7.13 38.19
C LEU A 25 25.29 -6.08 37.22
N TRP A 26 26.08 -5.06 36.86
CA TRP A 26 25.67 -4.00 35.92
C TRP A 26 25.34 -4.52 34.51
N GLN A 27 25.96 -5.62 34.10
CA GLN A 27 25.69 -6.26 32.79
C GLN A 27 24.38 -7.05 32.76
N LYS A 28 23.78 -7.31 33.92
CA LYS A 28 22.57 -8.14 34.07
C LYS A 28 21.33 -7.31 34.40
N ILE A 29 21.49 -6.02 34.74
CA ILE A 29 20.40 -5.17 35.21
C ILE A 29 20.09 -4.08 34.16
N PRO A 30 18.96 -4.19 33.43
CA PRO A 30 18.60 -3.26 32.36
C PRO A 30 18.51 -1.80 32.79
N ALA A 31 17.98 -1.53 33.98
CA ALA A 31 17.86 -0.17 34.51
C ALA A 31 19.23 0.53 34.66
N LEU A 32 20.23 -0.24 35.09
CA LEU A 32 21.59 0.25 35.29
C LEU A 32 22.32 0.49 33.95
N GLN A 33 22.07 -0.37 32.96
CA GLN A 33 22.58 -0.17 31.59
C GLN A 33 21.99 1.11 30.96
N ALA A 34 20.67 1.35 31.13
CA ALA A 34 19.99 2.53 30.62
C ALA A 34 20.53 3.85 31.20
N ILE A 35 20.78 3.91 32.52
CA ILE A 35 21.37 5.09 33.18
C ILE A 35 22.73 5.43 32.57
N ARG A 36 23.59 4.42 32.36
CA ARG A 36 24.92 4.63 31.75
C ARG A 36 24.85 5.01 30.29
N LEU A 37 23.92 4.41 29.54
CA LEU A 37 23.69 4.77 28.15
C LEU A 37 23.34 6.25 28.04
N ARG A 38 22.33 6.73 28.77
CA ARG A 38 21.92 8.13 28.72
C ARG A 38 23.03 9.08 29.15
N ARG A 39 23.82 8.72 30.17
CA ARG A 39 25.00 9.50 30.57
C ARG A 39 26.09 9.56 29.50
N THR A 40 26.45 8.41 28.91
CA THR A 40 27.45 8.32 27.84
C THR A 40 27.00 9.14 26.63
N VAL A 41 25.72 9.06 26.30
CA VAL A 41 25.14 9.87 25.23
C VAL A 41 25.28 11.35 25.57
N ASN A 42 24.83 11.78 26.73
CA ASN A 42 24.85 13.19 27.14
C ASN A 42 26.27 13.80 27.21
N GLU A 43 27.24 13.07 27.77
CA GLU A 43 28.59 13.60 28.02
C GLU A 43 29.55 13.47 26.83
N LYS A 44 29.38 12.43 25.99
CA LYS A 44 30.39 12.06 24.97
C LYS A 44 29.86 12.07 23.55
N ILE A 45 28.63 11.61 23.32
CA ILE A 45 28.08 11.45 21.96
C ILE A 45 27.37 12.73 21.53
N LEU A 46 26.51 13.28 22.37
CA LEU A 46 25.66 14.44 22.06
C LEU A 46 26.47 15.70 21.66
N PRO A 47 27.60 16.04 22.31
CA PRO A 47 28.45 17.15 21.85
C PRO A 47 28.99 16.96 20.42
N LEU A 48 29.31 15.72 20.03
CA LEU A 48 29.74 15.40 18.67
C LEU A 48 28.57 15.51 17.68
N LEU A 49 27.38 15.05 18.07
CA LEU A 49 26.18 15.19 17.23
C LEU A 49 25.82 16.65 16.98
N TYR A 50 26.00 17.54 17.97
CA TYR A 50 25.81 18.98 17.77
C TYR A 50 26.78 19.57 16.76
N GLN A 51 28.06 19.18 16.80
CA GLN A 51 29.05 19.61 15.82
C GLN A 51 28.68 19.12 14.42
N LEU A 52 28.20 17.89 14.29
CA LEU A 52 27.73 17.35 13.01
C LEU A 52 26.49 18.09 12.51
N ASP A 53 25.51 18.37 13.38
CA ASP A 53 24.29 19.11 13.00
C ASP A 53 24.61 20.54 12.51
N ASP A 54 25.61 21.21 13.09
CA ASP A 54 26.09 22.53 12.63
C ASP A 54 26.73 22.49 11.22
N MET A 55 27.31 21.34 10.83
CA MET A 55 28.02 21.19 9.57
C MET A 55 27.08 20.98 8.37
N PHE A 56 25.82 20.63 8.60
CA PHE A 56 24.84 20.46 7.53
C PHE A 56 24.09 21.78 7.31
N PRO A 57 24.40 22.54 6.25
CA PRO A 57 23.68 23.77 5.95
C PRO A 57 22.23 23.44 5.61
N ARG A 58 21.29 24.11 6.30
CA ARG A 58 19.86 24.02 5.98
C ARG A 58 19.40 25.29 5.29
N ALA A 59 18.49 25.15 4.34
CA ALA A 59 17.82 26.30 3.74
C ALA A 59 17.07 27.09 4.85
N GLY A 60 17.07 28.42 4.77
CA GLY A 60 16.57 29.31 5.83
C GLY A 60 15.07 29.18 6.15
N ASP A 61 14.34 28.45 5.31
CA ASP A 61 12.92 28.10 5.41
C ASP A 61 12.69 26.66 5.91
N SER A 62 13.75 25.91 6.24
CA SER A 62 13.60 24.52 6.71
C SER A 62 12.92 24.47 8.08
N LYS A 63 11.83 23.70 8.17
CA LYS A 63 11.07 23.47 9.42
C LYS A 63 11.79 22.54 10.39
N HIS A 64 12.94 21.97 10.02
CA HIS A 64 13.67 21.03 10.84
C HIS A 64 14.50 21.78 11.88
N ARG A 65 14.17 21.61 13.16
CA ARG A 65 14.94 22.20 14.27
C ARG A 65 16.36 21.63 14.31
N HIS A 66 17.30 22.47 14.71
CA HIS A 66 18.62 22.02 15.14
C HIS A 66 18.50 21.25 16.45
N ILE A 67 19.28 20.18 16.61
CA ILE A 67 19.39 19.49 17.90
C ILE A 67 20.37 20.21 18.83
N LYS A 68 21.21 21.10 18.29
CA LYS A 68 22.18 21.87 19.07
C LYS A 68 21.51 22.64 20.20
N GLY A 69 21.99 22.41 21.42
CA GLY A 69 21.50 23.05 22.64
C GLY A 69 20.25 22.39 23.25
N MET A 70 19.67 21.37 22.61
CA MET A 70 18.56 20.59 23.19
C MET A 70 19.09 19.55 24.17
N SER A 71 18.50 19.47 25.37
CA SER A 71 18.87 18.39 26.29
C SER A 71 18.46 17.01 25.74
N ILE A 72 19.04 15.93 26.28
CA ILE A 72 18.65 14.57 25.89
C ILE A 72 17.14 14.31 26.07
N ASN A 73 16.54 14.87 27.13
CA ASN A 73 15.10 14.77 27.38
C ASN A 73 14.29 15.52 26.31
N ASP A 74 14.76 16.70 25.89
CA ASP A 74 14.08 17.48 24.86
C ASP A 74 14.12 16.74 23.52
N ILE A 75 15.25 16.12 23.19
CA ILE A 75 15.42 15.30 21.97
C ILE A 75 14.50 14.09 22.00
N GLU A 76 14.45 13.35 23.12
CA GLU A 76 13.58 12.17 23.30
C GLU A 76 12.09 12.53 23.32
N SER A 77 11.74 13.77 23.66
CA SER A 77 10.36 14.27 23.64
C SER A 77 9.89 14.72 22.25
N ASP A 78 10.79 15.00 21.30
CA ASP A 78 10.45 15.34 19.92
C ASP A 78 10.91 14.26 18.95
N ILE A 79 9.95 13.62 18.27
CA ILE A 79 10.19 12.53 17.32
C ILE A 79 11.14 12.97 16.21
N SER A 80 10.97 14.19 15.69
CA SER A 80 11.80 14.69 14.58
C SER A 80 13.26 14.83 15.02
N SER A 81 13.48 15.36 16.22
CA SER A 81 14.80 15.48 16.84
C SER A 81 15.40 14.12 17.18
N THR A 82 14.62 13.17 17.68
CA THR A 82 15.08 11.79 17.93
C THR A 82 15.54 11.11 16.64
N VAL A 83 14.73 11.18 15.57
CA VAL A 83 15.07 10.60 14.26
C VAL A 83 16.36 11.22 13.72
N LEU A 84 16.47 12.54 13.77
CA LEU A 84 17.67 13.26 13.33
C LEU A 84 18.91 12.87 14.15
N ALA A 85 18.80 12.80 15.48
CA ALA A 85 19.91 12.42 16.35
C ALA A 85 20.41 10.99 16.07
N LEU A 86 19.49 10.05 15.81
CA LEU A 86 19.83 8.67 15.42
C LEU A 86 20.51 8.61 14.04
N HIS A 87 20.07 9.41 13.07
CA HIS A 87 20.73 9.49 11.77
C HIS A 87 22.14 10.09 11.87
N LEU A 88 22.31 11.19 12.62
CA LEU A 88 23.62 11.79 12.85
C LEU A 88 24.55 10.82 13.59
N PHE A 89 24.02 9.99 14.48
CA PHE A 89 24.77 8.94 15.15
C PHE A 89 25.25 7.86 14.17
N ASP A 90 24.40 7.41 13.24
CA ASP A 90 24.78 6.45 12.20
C ASP A 90 25.90 7.02 11.31
N ILE A 91 25.74 8.27 10.87
CA ILE A 91 26.76 9.00 10.10
C ILE A 91 28.07 9.08 10.88
N ALA A 92 28.02 9.41 12.18
CA ALA A 92 29.21 9.50 13.02
C ALA A 92 29.94 8.15 13.17
N ILE A 93 29.22 7.03 13.18
CA ILE A 93 29.80 5.68 13.19
C ILE A 93 30.44 5.37 11.83
N GLU A 94 29.73 5.61 10.73
CA GLU A 94 30.20 5.32 9.37
C GLU A 94 31.45 6.13 9.02
N MET A 95 31.48 7.41 9.42
CA MET A 95 32.63 8.29 9.27
C MET A 95 33.78 7.96 10.24
N GLY A 96 33.59 7.00 11.15
CA GLY A 96 34.60 6.60 12.14
C GLY A 96 34.90 7.67 13.20
N LEU A 97 34.00 8.64 13.37
CA LEU A 97 34.08 9.70 14.38
C LEU A 97 33.72 9.16 15.77
N LEU A 98 32.90 8.11 15.85
CA LEU A 98 32.65 7.37 17.09
C LEU A 98 33.41 6.05 17.09
N LYS A 99 34.30 5.87 18.07
CA LYS A 99 35.02 4.61 18.28
C LYS A 99 34.75 4.10 19.69
N PHE A 100 34.19 2.89 19.78
CA PHE A 100 33.90 2.24 21.06
C PHE A 100 35.01 1.27 21.43
N ALA A 101 35.48 1.32 22.68
CA ALA A 101 36.42 0.32 23.18
C ALA A 101 35.70 -1.02 23.44
N ASN A 102 36.20 -2.09 22.82
CA ASN A 102 35.75 -3.46 23.08
C ASN A 102 36.22 -3.94 24.46
N LYS A 103 35.34 -4.57 25.24
CA LYS A 103 35.74 -5.33 26.43
C LYS A 103 36.26 -6.70 25.96
N GLY A 104 37.58 -6.87 25.89
CA GLY A 104 38.26 -8.16 25.62
C GLY A 104 38.99 -8.31 24.28
N ALA A 105 38.89 -7.35 23.35
CA ALA A 105 39.70 -7.35 22.13
C ALA A 105 40.93 -6.43 22.27
N LYS A 106 42.04 -6.78 21.61
CA LYS A 106 43.24 -5.91 21.52
C LYS A 106 42.81 -4.50 21.10
N LYS A 107 43.38 -3.47 21.74
CA LYS A 107 43.09 -2.04 21.51
C LYS A 107 42.88 -1.76 20.00
N GLY A 108 41.71 -1.25 19.63
CA GLY A 108 41.41 -0.80 18.26
C GLY A 108 40.53 -1.71 17.40
N ALA A 109 40.13 -2.89 17.87
CA ALA A 109 39.14 -3.71 17.15
C ALA A 109 37.74 -3.05 17.18
N LYS A 110 37.08 -2.96 16.02
CA LYS A 110 35.67 -2.52 15.94
C LYS A 110 34.78 -3.50 16.73
N PRO A 111 33.76 -3.05 17.48
CA PRO A 111 32.77 -3.94 18.07
C PRO A 111 32.06 -4.72 16.97
N GLY A 112 31.89 -6.03 17.15
CA GLY A 112 30.94 -6.78 16.33
C GLY A 112 29.50 -6.30 16.63
N PRO A 113 28.53 -6.55 15.74
CA PRO A 113 27.16 -6.06 15.87
C PRO A 113 26.46 -6.52 17.16
N LYS A 114 26.89 -7.64 17.76
CA LYS A 114 26.38 -8.19 19.02
C LYS A 114 27.32 -7.97 20.21
N THR A 115 28.44 -7.28 20.02
CA THR A 115 29.45 -7.09 21.07
C THR A 115 29.03 -5.94 21.98
N PRO A 116 28.89 -6.17 23.30
CA PRO A 116 28.62 -5.09 24.24
C PRO A 116 29.74 -4.07 24.27
N VAL A 117 29.40 -2.78 24.19
CA VAL A 117 30.39 -1.71 24.32
C VAL A 117 30.75 -1.49 25.79
N GLY A 118 32.01 -1.12 26.06
CA GLY A 118 32.52 -0.97 27.42
C GLY A 118 31.84 0.12 28.27
N SER A 119 31.16 1.09 27.63
CA SER A 119 30.54 2.25 28.30
C SER A 119 29.20 1.93 28.96
N CYS A 120 28.30 1.23 28.28
CA CYS A 120 26.95 0.92 28.77
C CYS A 120 26.66 -0.59 28.91
N GLY A 121 27.53 -1.47 28.39
CA GLY A 121 27.32 -2.92 28.43
C GLY A 121 26.18 -3.42 27.54
N MET A 122 25.67 -2.57 26.64
CA MET A 122 24.77 -2.92 25.54
C MET A 122 25.56 -2.96 24.23
N SER A 123 25.11 -3.74 23.25
CA SER A 123 25.53 -3.56 21.86
C SER A 123 25.00 -2.24 21.29
N ILE A 124 25.59 -1.76 20.20
CA ILE A 124 25.12 -0.54 19.51
C ILE A 124 23.66 -0.71 19.05
N ALA A 125 23.29 -1.91 18.59
CA ALA A 125 21.92 -2.22 18.16
C ALA A 125 20.92 -2.15 19.33
N GLU A 126 21.28 -2.69 20.50
CA GLU A 126 20.45 -2.62 21.71
C GLU A 126 20.31 -1.18 22.21
N ALA A 127 21.39 -0.40 22.19
CA ALA A 127 21.36 1.01 22.57
C ALA A 127 20.46 1.84 21.62
N ARG A 128 20.54 1.60 20.30
CA ARG A 128 19.64 2.25 19.32
C ARG A 128 18.18 1.88 19.59
N ARG A 129 17.91 0.59 19.79
CA ARG A 129 16.57 0.08 20.06
C ARG A 129 15.98 0.68 21.34
N TYR A 130 16.79 0.90 22.38
CA TYR A 130 16.35 1.56 23.60
C TYR A 130 15.75 2.95 23.33
N PHE A 131 16.45 3.82 22.58
CA PHE A 131 15.92 5.15 22.25
C PHE A 131 14.72 5.11 21.32
N LEU A 132 14.68 4.16 20.37
CA LEU A 132 13.52 3.96 19.50
C LEU A 132 12.28 3.51 20.28
N GLU A 133 12.42 2.54 21.20
CA GLU A 133 11.32 2.07 22.04
C GLU A 133 10.84 3.15 23.02
N ASP A 134 11.75 3.96 23.57
CA ASP A 134 11.38 5.06 24.46
C ASP A 134 10.58 6.14 23.71
N ALA A 135 11.06 6.55 22.53
CA ALA A 135 10.33 7.47 21.65
C ALA A 135 8.97 6.91 21.24
N ALA A 136 8.89 5.61 20.93
CA ALA A 136 7.64 4.92 20.62
C ALA A 136 6.66 4.92 21.81
N ARG A 137 7.14 4.73 23.05
CA ARG A 137 6.33 4.83 24.26
C ARG A 137 5.82 6.25 24.50
N ASN A 138 6.65 7.26 24.22
CA ASN A 138 6.26 8.67 24.32
C ASN A 138 5.17 9.02 23.30
N ILE A 139 5.27 8.53 22.05
CA ILE A 139 4.22 8.67 21.03
C ILE A 139 2.87 8.14 21.53
N LEU A 140 2.86 6.95 22.12
CA LEU A 140 1.63 6.36 22.65
C LEU A 140 1.06 7.19 23.79
N LYS A 141 1.91 7.65 24.71
CA LYS A 141 1.51 8.49 25.84
C LYS A 141 0.89 9.81 25.36
N GLU A 142 1.51 10.48 24.40
CA GLU A 142 0.99 11.73 23.81
C GLU A 142 -0.36 11.52 23.11
N ALA A 143 -0.53 10.38 22.44
CA ALA A 143 -1.79 10.00 21.81
C ALA A 143 -2.85 9.49 22.81
N GLY A 144 -2.56 9.46 24.11
CA GLY A 144 -3.50 9.03 25.16
C GLY A 144 -3.60 7.51 25.37
N HIS A 145 -2.69 6.72 24.79
CA HIS A 145 -2.62 5.27 24.97
C HIS A 145 -1.69 4.88 26.12
N ASP A 146 -1.90 3.68 26.69
CA ASP A 146 -0.98 3.11 27.67
C ASP A 146 0.34 2.66 26.99
N PRO A 147 1.51 3.20 27.38
CA PRO A 147 2.81 2.81 26.81
C PRO A 147 3.12 1.31 26.93
N LYS A 148 2.50 0.60 27.88
CA LYS A 148 2.67 -0.86 28.02
C LYS A 148 2.10 -1.64 26.84
N LYS A 149 1.15 -1.06 26.09
CA LYS A 149 0.54 -1.68 24.90
C LYS A 149 1.37 -1.54 23.63
N LEU A 150 2.59 -1.02 23.72
CA LEU A 150 3.47 -0.86 22.56
C LEU A 150 3.66 -2.17 21.79
N HIS A 151 3.94 -3.27 22.49
CA HIS A 151 4.11 -4.57 21.84
C HIS A 151 2.82 -5.08 21.17
N ASP A 152 1.64 -4.77 21.73
CA ASP A 152 0.36 -5.13 21.11
C ASP A 152 0.09 -4.33 19.82
N MET A 153 0.64 -3.12 19.71
CA MET A 153 0.53 -2.27 18.52
C MET A 153 1.56 -2.63 17.46
N LEU A 154 2.80 -2.91 17.86
CA LEU A 154 3.86 -3.35 16.95
C LEU A 154 3.67 -4.81 16.50
N GLY A 155 2.98 -5.63 17.29
CA GLY A 155 2.91 -7.07 17.08
C GLY A 155 4.32 -7.68 17.06
N ASN A 156 4.64 -8.39 15.97
CA ASN A 156 5.96 -9.01 15.77
C ASN A 156 7.00 -8.07 15.12
N TYR A 157 6.67 -6.79 14.89
CA TYR A 157 7.59 -5.85 14.24
C TYR A 157 8.74 -5.45 15.16
N ASP A 158 9.97 -5.55 14.65
CA ASP A 158 11.17 -5.11 15.36
C ASP A 158 11.54 -3.69 14.90
N LEU A 159 11.39 -2.71 15.80
CA LEU A 159 11.59 -1.30 15.53
C LEU A 159 13.09 -0.97 15.37
N LYS A 160 13.60 -1.07 14.13
CA LYS A 160 15.01 -0.80 13.78
C LYS A 160 15.23 0.52 13.04
N ASP A 161 14.26 0.86 12.18
CA ASP A 161 14.29 2.07 11.36
C ASP A 161 13.65 3.25 12.12
N PRO A 162 14.37 4.36 12.35
CA PRO A 162 13.80 5.57 12.94
C PRO A 162 12.59 6.11 12.17
N SER A 163 12.53 5.92 10.85
CA SER A 163 11.42 6.41 10.01
C SER A 163 10.08 5.77 10.39
N SER A 164 10.11 4.54 10.95
CA SER A 164 8.92 3.84 11.43
C SER A 164 8.23 4.53 12.61
N LEU A 165 8.92 5.42 13.33
CA LEU A 165 8.29 6.25 14.38
C LEU A 165 7.19 7.15 13.83
N PHE A 166 7.34 7.67 12.60
CA PHE A 166 6.28 8.47 11.97
C PHE A 166 5.05 7.63 11.62
N LYS A 167 5.25 6.40 11.13
CA LYS A 167 4.15 5.44 10.89
C LYS A 167 3.44 5.07 12.18
N LEU A 168 4.19 4.83 13.26
CA LEU A 168 3.62 4.59 14.59
C LEU A 168 2.81 5.80 15.09
N LYS A 169 3.30 7.02 14.88
CA LYS A 169 2.58 8.25 15.23
C LYS A 169 1.25 8.35 14.48
N LEU A 170 1.23 8.03 13.19
CA LEU A 170 -0.01 7.99 12.41
C LEU A 170 -0.97 6.92 12.95
N MET A 171 -0.48 5.70 13.17
CA MET A 171 -1.28 4.59 13.69
C MET A 171 -1.85 4.86 15.08
N ALA A 172 -1.09 5.52 15.97
CA ALA A 172 -1.55 5.90 17.30
C ALA A 172 -2.75 6.85 17.27
N THR A 173 -2.93 7.58 16.17
CA THR A 173 -4.07 8.50 15.95
C THR A 173 -5.23 7.87 15.19
N PHE A 174 -5.19 6.56 14.91
CA PHE A 174 -6.31 5.87 14.28
C PHE A 174 -7.51 5.79 15.22
N ASP A 175 -8.70 5.73 14.63
CA ASP A 175 -9.91 5.40 15.36
C ASP A 175 -9.77 3.99 16.01
N PRO A 176 -10.23 3.79 17.26
CA PRO A 176 -10.14 2.49 17.92
C PRO A 176 -10.77 1.35 17.10
N LEU A 177 -11.81 1.63 16.31
CA LEU A 177 -12.44 0.65 15.44
C LEU A 177 -11.54 0.28 14.26
N THR A 178 -10.81 1.23 13.68
CA THR A 178 -9.78 0.95 12.65
C THR A 178 -8.77 -0.06 13.18
N ILE A 179 -8.26 0.16 14.40
CA ILE A 179 -7.30 -0.77 15.04
C ILE A 179 -7.95 -2.13 15.30
N SER A 180 -9.21 -2.18 15.75
CA SER A 180 -9.94 -3.43 15.98
C SER A 180 -10.12 -4.24 14.70
N GLU A 181 -10.59 -3.61 13.61
CA GLU A 181 -10.80 -4.27 12.32
C GLU A 181 -9.48 -4.76 11.71
N LEU A 182 -8.39 -4.00 11.84
CA LEU A 182 -7.05 -4.42 11.41
C LEU A 182 -6.53 -5.60 12.24
N LYS A 183 -6.69 -5.58 13.56
CA LYS A 183 -6.27 -6.70 14.44
C LYS A 183 -7.02 -7.98 14.11
N GLU A 184 -8.34 -7.90 13.94
CA GLU A 184 -9.18 -9.06 13.56
C GLU A 184 -8.84 -9.56 12.14
N GLY A 185 -8.62 -8.64 11.20
CA GLY A 185 -8.37 -8.97 9.81
C GLY A 185 -6.98 -9.54 9.54
N LEU A 186 -5.93 -8.93 10.12
CA LEU A 186 -4.53 -9.29 9.87
C LEU A 186 -4.03 -10.49 10.68
N ARG A 187 -4.78 -10.95 11.70
CA ARG A 187 -4.53 -12.19 12.46
C ARG A 187 -3.09 -12.36 12.97
N GLY A 188 -2.56 -11.33 13.61
CA GLY A 188 -1.20 -11.32 14.15
C GLY A 188 -0.14 -10.74 13.20
N ASN A 189 -0.49 -10.43 11.95
CA ASN A 189 0.40 -9.75 11.01
C ASN A 189 0.35 -8.21 11.11
N MET A 190 -0.13 -7.65 12.24
CA MET A 190 -0.21 -6.20 12.44
C MET A 190 1.13 -5.50 12.20
N GLY A 191 2.23 -6.16 12.57
CA GLY A 191 3.58 -5.64 12.38
C GLY A 191 3.98 -5.43 10.92
N LYS A 192 3.41 -6.18 9.98
CA LYS A 192 3.69 -6.02 8.54
C LYS A 192 3.15 -4.71 7.96
N LEU A 193 2.22 -4.05 8.65
CA LEU A 193 1.77 -2.70 8.24
C LEU A 193 2.94 -1.72 8.17
N PHE A 194 3.97 -1.90 9.00
CA PHE A 194 5.14 -1.02 8.98
C PHE A 194 6.01 -1.16 7.73
N ASP A 195 5.82 -2.23 6.95
CA ASP A 195 6.48 -2.44 5.66
C ASP A 195 5.77 -1.67 4.53
N CYS A 196 4.48 -1.34 4.69
CA CYS A 196 3.72 -0.51 3.74
C CYS A 196 4.20 0.95 3.76
N ASP A 197 3.97 1.68 2.66
CA ASP A 197 4.35 3.09 2.58
C ASP A 197 3.57 4.01 3.54
N GLU A 198 4.02 5.26 3.71
CA GLU A 198 3.35 6.23 4.58
C GLU A 198 1.95 6.61 4.09
N GLU A 199 1.72 6.56 2.78
CA GLU A 199 0.44 6.92 2.19
C GLU A 199 -0.65 5.93 2.57
N PHE A 200 -0.32 4.64 2.65
CA PHE A 200 -1.18 3.59 3.18
C PHE A 200 -1.74 3.96 4.56
N PHE A 201 -0.89 4.44 5.48
CA PHE A 201 -1.33 4.88 6.81
C PHE A 201 -2.21 6.13 6.75
N ARG A 202 -1.91 7.07 5.85
CA ARG A 202 -2.72 8.29 5.69
C ARG A 202 -4.12 7.97 5.16
N VAL A 203 -4.24 7.02 4.24
CA VAL A 203 -5.53 6.53 3.74
C VAL A 203 -6.31 5.87 4.87
N LEU A 204 -5.70 4.93 5.61
CA LEU A 204 -6.35 4.27 6.75
C LEU A 204 -6.80 5.24 7.85
N LYS A 205 -6.04 6.31 8.09
CA LYS A 205 -6.40 7.37 9.04
C LYS A 205 -7.65 8.13 8.62
N LYS A 206 -7.80 8.42 7.33
CA LYS A 206 -8.91 9.21 6.78
C LYS A 206 -10.16 8.36 6.52
N ALA A 207 -9.98 7.09 6.18
CA ALA A 207 -11.06 6.20 5.83
C ALA A 207 -11.97 5.93 7.04
N LYS A 208 -13.29 5.91 6.81
CA LYS A 208 -14.27 5.55 7.85
C LYS A 208 -14.21 4.03 8.07
N PRO A 209 -13.87 3.52 9.28
CA PRO A 209 -13.69 2.09 9.48
C PRO A 209 -14.93 1.25 9.16
N THR A 210 -16.14 1.78 9.42
CA THR A 210 -17.41 1.09 9.13
C THR A 210 -17.73 0.97 7.64
N ASN A 211 -17.24 1.90 6.82
CA ASN A 211 -17.58 1.98 5.40
C ASN A 211 -16.49 1.41 4.51
N PHE A 212 -15.26 1.34 5.00
CA PHE A 212 -14.10 0.89 4.24
C PHE A 212 -13.51 -0.41 4.79
N LEU A 213 -12.88 -0.36 5.97
CA LEU A 213 -12.15 -1.50 6.52
C LEU A 213 -13.04 -2.70 6.89
N ARG A 214 -14.18 -2.46 7.53
CA ARG A 214 -15.10 -3.54 7.89
C ARG A 214 -15.64 -4.26 6.66
N PRO A 215 -16.17 -3.56 5.63
CA PRO A 215 -16.55 -4.18 4.37
C PRO A 215 -15.40 -4.93 3.72
N LEU A 216 -14.20 -4.35 3.62
CA LEU A 216 -13.02 -5.04 3.09
C LEU A 216 -12.75 -6.35 3.83
N ARG A 217 -12.78 -6.34 5.16
CA ARG A 217 -12.58 -7.54 5.99
C ARG A 217 -13.67 -8.58 5.78
N GLN A 218 -14.93 -8.17 5.73
CA GLN A 218 -16.06 -9.08 5.50
C GLN A 218 -15.97 -9.72 4.10
N THR A 219 -15.61 -8.93 3.10
CA THR A 219 -15.51 -9.35 1.70
C THR A 219 -14.33 -10.29 1.45
N LEU A 220 -13.13 -9.92 1.93
CA LEU A 220 -11.90 -10.68 1.69
C LEU A 220 -11.76 -11.87 2.65
N GLY A 221 -12.29 -11.76 3.87
CA GLY A 221 -12.30 -12.83 4.85
C GLY A 221 -10.90 -13.34 5.22
N LYS A 222 -10.55 -14.55 4.75
CA LYS A 222 -9.22 -15.14 4.98
C LYS A 222 -8.11 -14.44 4.18
N ASN A 223 -8.46 -13.80 3.07
CA ASN A 223 -7.57 -13.06 2.17
C ASN A 223 -7.42 -11.58 2.55
N PHE A 224 -7.98 -11.14 3.69
CA PHE A 224 -7.78 -9.76 4.13
C PHE A 224 -6.30 -9.37 4.33
N PRO A 225 -5.39 -10.24 4.78
CA PRO A 225 -3.96 -9.89 4.86
C PRO A 225 -3.33 -9.50 3.52
N ASP A 226 -3.92 -9.88 2.39
CA ASP A 226 -3.41 -9.61 1.05
C ASP A 226 -3.45 -8.10 0.73
N ILE A 227 -4.24 -7.29 1.47
CA ILE A 227 -4.23 -5.83 1.33
C ILE A 227 -2.87 -5.21 1.69
N LEU A 228 -2.00 -5.93 2.41
CA LEU A 228 -0.66 -5.46 2.76
C LEU A 228 0.27 -5.42 1.55
N GLU A 229 -0.07 -6.10 0.46
CA GLU A 229 0.66 -6.08 -0.81
C GLU A 229 0.31 -4.86 -1.66
N TRP A 230 -0.75 -4.13 -1.30
CA TRP A 230 -1.13 -2.90 -1.99
C TRP A 230 -0.20 -1.76 -1.66
N ASP A 231 0.18 -1.01 -2.69
CA ASP A 231 0.82 0.28 -2.50
C ASP A 231 -0.18 1.36 -2.04
N GLY A 232 0.37 2.49 -1.60
CA GLY A 232 -0.39 3.63 -1.13
C GLY A 232 -1.26 4.27 -2.21
N THR A 233 -0.90 4.15 -3.50
CA THR A 233 -1.70 4.70 -4.60
C THR A 233 -2.95 3.87 -4.85
N PHE A 234 -2.83 2.54 -4.78
CA PHE A 234 -3.91 1.60 -4.98
C PHE A 234 -4.91 1.66 -3.83
N ILE A 235 -4.46 1.56 -2.56
CA ILE A 235 -5.39 1.64 -1.43
C ILE A 235 -6.13 3.00 -1.39
N ARG A 236 -5.46 4.09 -1.80
CA ARG A 236 -6.11 5.40 -1.94
C ARG A 236 -7.20 5.35 -3.00
N ALA A 237 -6.92 4.79 -4.17
CA ALA A 237 -7.90 4.65 -5.25
C ALA A 237 -9.10 3.78 -4.84
N VAL A 238 -8.87 2.69 -4.10
CA VAL A 238 -9.93 1.86 -3.54
C VAL A 238 -10.76 2.65 -2.52
N ALA A 239 -10.13 3.41 -1.62
CA ALA A 239 -10.82 4.19 -0.61
C ALA A 239 -11.64 5.36 -1.18
N GLU A 240 -11.14 6.02 -2.22
CA GLU A 240 -11.81 7.12 -2.92
C GLU A 240 -12.88 6.63 -3.88
N GLY A 241 -12.57 5.64 -4.72
CA GLY A 241 -13.49 5.10 -5.71
C GLY A 241 -14.63 4.30 -5.07
N LEU A 242 -14.32 3.44 -4.10
CA LEU A 242 -15.29 2.56 -3.45
C LEU A 242 -15.75 3.12 -2.09
N GLU A 243 -16.05 4.42 -2.05
CA GLU A 243 -16.43 5.16 -0.84
C GLU A 243 -17.63 4.56 -0.06
N HIS A 244 -18.48 3.79 -0.76
CA HIS A 244 -19.67 3.16 -0.20
C HIS A 244 -19.46 1.66 0.01
N SER A 245 -19.76 1.17 1.21
CA SER A 245 -19.56 -0.23 1.62
C SER A 245 -20.20 -1.26 0.68
N ALA A 246 -21.36 -0.93 0.12
CA ALA A 246 -22.06 -1.78 -0.85
C ALA A 246 -21.22 -2.09 -2.10
N LYS A 247 -20.39 -1.15 -2.59
CA LYS A 247 -19.51 -1.38 -3.75
C LYS A 247 -18.39 -2.36 -3.41
N ILE A 248 -17.78 -2.21 -2.24
CA ILE A 248 -16.75 -3.14 -1.74
C ILE A 248 -17.32 -4.55 -1.58
N ILE A 249 -18.52 -4.67 -1.01
CA ILE A 249 -19.21 -5.96 -0.85
C ILE A 249 -19.55 -6.58 -2.21
N ALA A 250 -20.06 -5.77 -3.15
CA ALA A 250 -20.42 -6.20 -4.49
C ALA A 250 -19.23 -6.71 -5.30
N LEU A 251 -18.06 -6.05 -5.21
CA LEU A 251 -16.84 -6.51 -5.90
C LEU A 251 -16.36 -7.85 -5.37
N GLY A 252 -16.53 -8.14 -4.08
CA GLY A 252 -16.11 -9.44 -3.59
C GLY A 252 -14.59 -9.59 -3.58
N ARG A 253 -14.15 -10.83 -3.82
CA ARG A 253 -12.73 -11.17 -3.97
C ARG A 253 -12.11 -10.67 -5.27
N SER A 254 -12.93 -10.29 -6.26
CA SER A 254 -12.44 -9.72 -7.52
C SER A 254 -11.66 -8.42 -7.31
N LEU A 255 -11.82 -7.77 -6.15
CA LEU A 255 -10.99 -6.63 -5.76
C LEU A 255 -9.49 -6.94 -5.74
N LEU A 256 -9.11 -8.19 -5.42
CA LEU A 256 -7.70 -8.62 -5.41
C LEU A 256 -7.14 -8.91 -6.80
N GLU A 257 -7.99 -8.94 -7.83
CA GLU A 257 -7.61 -9.20 -9.22
C GLU A 257 -7.34 -7.89 -9.99
N ILE A 258 -7.55 -6.74 -9.34
CA ILE A 258 -7.34 -5.42 -9.94
C ILE A 258 -5.89 -4.99 -9.68
N GLU A 259 -5.16 -4.74 -10.75
CA GLU A 259 -3.77 -4.28 -10.70
C GLU A 259 -3.66 -2.75 -10.88
N ASP A 260 -4.53 -2.15 -11.69
CA ASP A 260 -4.52 -0.72 -12.00
C ASP A 260 -5.43 0.07 -11.03
N PRO A 261 -4.89 1.06 -10.28
CA PRO A 261 -5.68 1.95 -9.43
C PRO A 261 -6.83 2.66 -10.15
N GLU A 262 -6.70 2.98 -11.46
CA GLU A 262 -7.75 3.67 -12.21
C GLU A 262 -9.00 2.80 -12.40
N ILE A 263 -8.86 1.48 -12.43
CA ILE A 263 -10.00 0.56 -12.47
C ILE A 263 -10.85 0.70 -11.21
N ALA A 264 -10.23 0.80 -10.03
CA ALA A 264 -10.95 1.01 -8.78
C ALA A 264 -11.74 2.35 -8.78
N ARG A 265 -11.16 3.40 -9.37
CA ARG A 265 -11.84 4.70 -9.54
C ARG A 265 -12.99 4.62 -10.55
N ALA A 266 -12.79 3.93 -11.67
CA ALA A 266 -13.82 3.73 -12.69
C ALA A 266 -15.02 2.94 -12.13
N LEU A 267 -14.78 1.84 -11.41
CA LEU A 267 -15.82 1.11 -10.67
C LEU A 267 -16.53 2.01 -9.64
N GLY A 268 -15.79 2.95 -9.07
CA GLY A 268 -16.33 3.97 -8.18
C GLY A 268 -17.35 4.91 -8.83
N ARG A 269 -17.31 5.11 -10.15
CA ARG A 269 -18.29 5.94 -10.87
C ARG A 269 -19.59 5.21 -11.21
N TRP A 270 -19.63 3.89 -11.04
CA TRP A 270 -20.82 3.11 -11.33
C TRP A 270 -21.99 3.44 -10.39
N PRO A 271 -23.24 3.42 -10.90
CA PRO A 271 -24.39 3.86 -10.13
C PRO A 271 -24.74 2.91 -8.97
N ILE A 272 -25.35 3.50 -7.94
CA ILE A 272 -25.92 2.81 -6.79
C ILE A 272 -27.37 3.26 -6.66
N GLU A 273 -28.27 2.30 -6.55
CA GLU A 273 -29.69 2.55 -6.34
C GLU A 273 -30.10 2.15 -4.92
N GLU A 274 -30.88 2.99 -4.25
CA GLU A 274 -31.46 2.64 -2.95
C GLU A 274 -32.79 1.89 -3.16
N ALA A 275 -32.83 0.64 -2.74
CA ALA A 275 -34.02 -0.20 -2.79
C ALA A 275 -34.53 -0.50 -1.38
N VAL A 276 -35.86 -0.52 -1.20
CA VAL A 276 -36.49 -0.90 0.07
C VAL A 276 -36.92 -2.36 -0.02
N VAL A 277 -36.18 -3.25 0.64
CA VAL A 277 -36.48 -4.68 0.67
C VAL A 277 -37.25 -5.01 1.95
N LYS A 278 -38.26 -5.88 1.84
CA LYS A 278 -38.97 -6.40 3.01
C LYS A 278 -38.07 -7.39 3.75
N ASP A 279 -37.66 -7.01 4.95
CA ASP A 279 -36.90 -7.87 5.85
C ASP A 279 -37.89 -8.65 6.73
N LYS A 280 -37.74 -9.98 6.81
CA LYS A 280 -38.62 -10.85 7.61
C LYS A 280 -38.59 -10.52 9.11
N VAL A 281 -37.52 -9.90 9.60
CA VAL A 281 -37.32 -9.58 11.03
C VAL A 281 -37.60 -8.11 11.35
N LYS A 282 -37.23 -7.18 10.45
CA LYS A 282 -37.35 -5.72 10.67
C LYS A 282 -38.44 -5.03 9.83
N GLY A 283 -39.21 -5.77 9.04
CA GLY A 283 -40.31 -5.26 8.22
C GLY A 283 -39.86 -4.61 6.91
N LYS A 284 -39.08 -3.53 6.97
CA LYS A 284 -38.49 -2.85 5.80
C LYS A 284 -37.04 -2.48 6.09
N LYS A 285 -36.11 -2.89 5.23
CA LYS A 285 -34.69 -2.54 5.30
C LYS A 285 -34.30 -1.83 4.00
N LYS A 286 -33.68 -0.66 4.16
CA LYS A 286 -33.00 0.02 3.04
C LYS A 286 -31.78 -0.80 2.66
N THR A 287 -31.71 -1.19 1.40
CA THR A 287 -30.61 -1.95 0.80
C THR A 287 -30.13 -1.20 -0.42
N TYR A 288 -28.83 -1.28 -0.70
CA TYR A 288 -28.25 -0.62 -1.87
C TYR A 288 -28.00 -1.69 -2.93
N ILE A 289 -28.57 -1.51 -4.10
CA ILE A 289 -28.31 -2.32 -5.27
C ILE A 289 -27.24 -1.58 -6.08
N THR A 290 -26.11 -2.22 -6.32
CA THR A 290 -25.01 -1.61 -7.07
C THR A 290 -24.99 -2.16 -8.49
N ARG A 291 -24.61 -1.32 -9.46
CA ARG A 291 -24.38 -1.81 -10.83
C ARG A 291 -23.30 -2.89 -10.88
N ILE A 292 -22.30 -2.80 -10.00
CA ILE A 292 -21.25 -3.81 -9.86
C ILE A 292 -21.84 -5.18 -9.59
N GLU A 293 -22.77 -5.28 -8.63
CA GLU A 293 -23.44 -6.53 -8.29
C GLU A 293 -24.26 -7.09 -9.46
N GLN A 294 -24.98 -6.23 -10.18
CA GLN A 294 -25.78 -6.61 -11.34
C GLN A 294 -24.91 -7.18 -12.46
N VAL A 295 -23.89 -6.44 -12.90
CA VAL A 295 -22.97 -6.86 -13.97
C VAL A 295 -22.23 -8.13 -13.58
N ARG A 296 -21.73 -8.21 -12.34
CA ARG A 296 -21.06 -9.41 -11.82
C ARG A 296 -21.99 -10.63 -11.81
N LYS A 297 -23.26 -10.47 -11.44
CA LYS A 297 -24.24 -11.57 -11.44
C LYS A 297 -24.54 -12.06 -12.86
N LEU A 298 -24.66 -11.14 -13.81
CA LEU A 298 -24.92 -11.49 -15.22
C LEU A 298 -23.71 -12.20 -15.85
N LEU A 299 -22.51 -11.64 -15.71
CA LEU A 299 -21.27 -12.21 -16.26
C LEU A 299 -20.83 -13.50 -15.55
N GLY A 300 -21.08 -13.63 -14.24
CA GLY A 300 -20.65 -14.79 -13.47
C GLY A 300 -19.12 -14.86 -13.33
N ASP A 301 -18.53 -16.02 -13.64
CA ASP A 301 -17.08 -16.23 -13.54
C ASP A 301 -16.28 -15.36 -14.51
N GLU A 302 -16.92 -14.91 -15.60
CA GLU A 302 -16.32 -14.08 -16.63
C GLU A 302 -16.13 -12.61 -16.22
N PHE A 303 -16.68 -12.21 -15.08
CA PHE A 303 -16.43 -10.87 -14.51
C PHE A 303 -14.94 -10.58 -14.30
N ARG A 304 -14.12 -11.63 -14.13
CA ARG A 304 -12.67 -11.53 -13.97
C ARG A 304 -11.96 -11.00 -15.22
N ILE A 305 -12.44 -11.36 -16.40
CA ILE A 305 -11.87 -10.89 -17.67
C ILE A 305 -12.08 -9.37 -17.78
N LEU A 306 -13.26 -8.89 -17.36
CA LEU A 306 -13.54 -7.47 -17.27
C LEU A 306 -12.57 -6.76 -16.31
N MET A 307 -12.29 -7.32 -15.13
CA MET A 307 -11.35 -6.71 -14.16
C MET A 307 -9.90 -6.63 -14.63
N LYS A 308 -9.52 -7.41 -15.65
CA LYS A 308 -8.20 -7.36 -16.29
C LYS A 308 -8.13 -6.41 -17.48
N SER A 309 -9.24 -5.77 -17.83
CA SER A 309 -9.30 -4.77 -18.89
C SER A 309 -8.94 -3.39 -18.36
N ASN A 310 -8.59 -2.45 -19.24
CA ASN A 310 -8.27 -1.08 -18.85
C ASN A 310 -9.46 -0.30 -18.23
N ALA A 311 -9.14 0.79 -17.54
CA ALA A 311 -10.14 1.62 -16.85
C ALA A 311 -11.21 2.23 -17.76
N ALA A 312 -10.93 2.44 -19.05
CA ALA A 312 -11.92 2.99 -20.00
C ALA A 312 -13.02 1.96 -20.31
N VAL A 313 -12.65 0.68 -20.52
CA VAL A 313 -13.60 -0.43 -20.66
C VAL A 313 -14.49 -0.54 -19.42
N ILE A 314 -13.88 -0.47 -18.23
CA ILE A 314 -14.60 -0.53 -16.96
C ILE A 314 -15.59 0.61 -16.84
N ASP A 315 -15.21 1.83 -17.22
CA ASP A 315 -16.10 2.99 -17.15
C ASP A 315 -17.32 2.83 -18.06
N GLN A 316 -17.11 2.33 -19.28
CA GLN A 316 -18.18 2.02 -20.22
C GLN A 316 -19.09 0.90 -19.72
N ALA A 317 -18.52 -0.12 -19.06
CA ALA A 317 -19.26 -1.27 -18.54
C ALA A 317 -20.30 -0.91 -17.48
N GLY A 318 -20.15 0.23 -16.81
CA GLY A 318 -21.18 0.78 -15.93
C GLY A 318 -22.50 1.12 -16.65
N ASN A 319 -22.46 1.34 -17.97
CA ASN A 319 -23.59 1.75 -18.79
C ASN A 319 -24.10 0.67 -19.77
N TRP A 320 -23.48 -0.51 -19.79
CA TRP A 320 -23.95 -1.63 -20.61
C TRP A 320 -25.35 -2.04 -20.17
N LYS A 321 -26.21 -2.43 -21.12
CA LYS A 321 -27.56 -2.91 -20.78
C LYS A 321 -27.53 -4.39 -20.42
N ASP A 322 -28.49 -4.83 -19.62
CA ASP A 322 -28.53 -6.21 -19.14
C ASP A 322 -28.72 -7.22 -20.28
N ASP A 323 -29.53 -6.89 -21.29
CA ASP A 323 -29.73 -7.71 -22.49
C ASP A 323 -28.46 -7.83 -23.34
N GLU A 324 -27.66 -6.76 -23.43
CA GLU A 324 -26.37 -6.77 -24.11
C GLU A 324 -25.37 -7.66 -23.37
N ILE A 325 -25.36 -7.62 -22.03
CA ILE A 325 -24.50 -8.46 -21.19
C ILE A 325 -24.89 -9.94 -21.31
N GLU A 326 -26.19 -10.26 -21.34
CA GLU A 326 -26.65 -11.63 -21.54
C GLU A 326 -26.24 -12.19 -22.91
N ARG A 327 -26.31 -11.38 -23.96
CA ARG A 327 -25.87 -11.76 -25.31
C ARG A 327 -24.36 -11.94 -25.39
N ILE A 328 -23.57 -11.03 -24.82
CA ILE A 328 -22.11 -11.16 -24.88
C ILE A 328 -21.61 -12.36 -24.08
N LYS A 329 -22.33 -12.77 -23.01
CA LYS A 329 -21.88 -13.78 -22.05
C LYS A 329 -21.41 -15.07 -22.72
N PHE A 330 -22.10 -15.51 -23.78
CA PHE A 330 -21.71 -16.68 -24.55
C PHE A 330 -20.31 -16.53 -25.18
N PHE A 331 -19.95 -15.32 -25.58
CA PHE A 331 -18.68 -15.00 -26.21
C PHE A 331 -17.56 -14.68 -25.23
N VAL A 332 -17.87 -14.32 -23.98
CA VAL A 332 -16.83 -13.85 -23.04
C VAL A 332 -15.79 -14.92 -22.73
N GLY A 333 -16.18 -16.21 -22.74
CA GLY A 333 -15.23 -17.31 -22.58
C GLY A 333 -14.20 -17.47 -23.71
N TYR A 334 -14.40 -16.79 -24.85
CA TYR A 334 -13.50 -16.84 -26.01
C TYR A 334 -12.67 -15.56 -26.20
N ILE A 335 -12.92 -14.51 -25.41
CA ILE A 335 -12.24 -13.22 -25.53
C ILE A 335 -11.32 -12.97 -24.35
N ASN A 336 -10.24 -12.23 -24.58
CA ASN A 336 -9.37 -11.71 -23.53
C ASN A 336 -9.56 -10.19 -23.38
N GLY A 337 -8.84 -9.58 -22.43
CA GLY A 337 -8.89 -8.13 -22.20
C GLY A 337 -8.57 -7.33 -23.46
N GLU A 338 -7.58 -7.74 -24.27
CA GLU A 338 -7.16 -7.01 -25.46
C GLU A 338 -8.25 -6.96 -26.56
N VAL A 339 -9.00 -8.04 -26.73
CA VAL A 339 -10.15 -8.08 -27.65
C VAL A 339 -11.26 -7.15 -27.17
N ILE A 340 -11.59 -7.17 -25.87
CA ILE A 340 -12.59 -6.27 -25.28
C ILE A 340 -12.16 -4.81 -25.42
N GLU A 341 -10.91 -4.50 -25.11
CA GLU A 341 -10.35 -3.16 -25.25
C GLU A 341 -10.42 -2.66 -26.68
N THR A 342 -10.04 -3.50 -27.65
CA THR A 342 -10.14 -3.18 -29.07
C THR A 342 -11.58 -2.85 -29.43
N LEU A 343 -12.55 -3.70 -29.05
CA LEU A 343 -13.96 -3.51 -29.38
C LEU A 343 -14.63 -2.34 -28.63
N SER A 344 -14.08 -1.93 -27.48
CA SER A 344 -14.59 -0.81 -26.65
C SER A 344 -14.39 0.58 -27.29
N GLU A 345 -13.67 0.64 -28.40
CA GLU A 345 -13.60 1.82 -29.26
C GLU A 345 -14.95 2.22 -29.87
N LEU A 346 -15.93 1.34 -29.83
CA LEU A 346 -17.32 1.56 -30.23
C LEU A 346 -18.26 1.33 -29.04
N PRO A 347 -19.50 1.87 -29.07
CA PRO A 347 -20.52 1.55 -28.08
C PRO A 347 -20.74 0.03 -27.98
N PHE A 348 -21.02 -0.47 -26.78
CA PHE A 348 -21.04 -1.91 -26.49
C PHE A 348 -21.98 -2.75 -27.36
N ALA A 349 -23.10 -2.17 -27.82
CA ALA A 349 -23.99 -2.83 -28.77
C ALA A 349 -23.27 -3.30 -30.06
N TYR A 350 -22.26 -2.55 -30.52
CA TYR A 350 -21.42 -2.94 -31.66
C TYR A 350 -20.54 -4.14 -31.32
N THR A 351 -19.94 -4.16 -30.14
CA THR A 351 -19.16 -5.32 -29.64
C THR A 351 -19.98 -6.60 -29.74
N VAL A 352 -21.21 -6.60 -29.21
CA VAL A 352 -22.11 -7.76 -29.25
C VAL A 352 -22.41 -8.18 -30.69
N ASN A 353 -22.77 -7.24 -31.56
CA ASN A 353 -23.17 -7.54 -32.93
C ASN A 353 -21.99 -7.96 -33.82
N ILE A 354 -20.80 -7.41 -33.60
CA ILE A 354 -19.56 -7.84 -34.27
C ILE A 354 -19.27 -9.29 -33.89
N MET A 355 -19.32 -9.62 -32.60
CA MET A 355 -19.06 -10.97 -32.10
C MET A 355 -20.08 -11.99 -32.64
N GLU A 356 -21.37 -11.64 -32.69
CA GLU A 356 -22.39 -12.49 -33.30
C GLU A 356 -22.17 -12.70 -34.81
N GLY A 357 -21.79 -11.64 -35.54
CA GLY A 357 -21.49 -11.73 -36.97
C GLY A 357 -20.22 -12.54 -37.27
N LEU A 358 -19.20 -12.44 -36.42
CA LEU A 358 -18.00 -13.26 -36.55
C LEU A 358 -18.32 -14.74 -36.28
N TRP A 359 -19.09 -15.02 -35.24
CA TRP A 359 -19.53 -16.38 -34.92
C TRP A 359 -20.30 -17.05 -36.07
N SER A 360 -21.17 -16.30 -36.75
CA SER A 360 -21.93 -16.84 -37.89
C SER A 360 -21.09 -17.03 -39.17
N THR A 361 -19.92 -16.38 -39.27
CA THR A 361 -19.19 -16.27 -40.56
C THR A 361 -17.82 -16.98 -40.55
N VAL A 362 -17.05 -16.93 -39.46
CA VAL A 362 -15.61 -17.27 -39.45
C VAL A 362 -15.32 -18.65 -38.80
N SER A 363 -16.36 -19.42 -38.47
CA SER A 363 -16.32 -20.72 -37.77
C SER A 363 -16.03 -20.64 -36.26
N ARG A 364 -16.40 -21.72 -35.56
CA ARG A 364 -16.16 -21.88 -34.11
C ARG A 364 -14.68 -21.93 -33.77
N GLU A 365 -13.85 -22.55 -34.61
CA GLU A 365 -12.42 -22.71 -34.37
C GLU A 365 -11.69 -21.36 -34.40
N PHE A 366 -12.13 -20.41 -35.23
CA PHE A 366 -11.61 -19.05 -35.21
C PHE A 366 -11.82 -18.40 -33.83
N MET A 367 -13.02 -18.56 -33.27
CA MET A 367 -13.38 -17.95 -31.99
C MET A 367 -12.59 -18.57 -30.83
N GLU A 368 -12.38 -19.88 -30.86
CA GLU A 368 -11.65 -20.61 -29.81
C GLU A 368 -10.12 -20.42 -29.89
N GLU A 369 -9.54 -20.39 -31.09
CA GLU A 369 -8.08 -20.49 -31.27
C GLU A 369 -7.42 -19.23 -31.84
N GLN A 370 -8.15 -18.41 -32.61
CA GLN A 370 -7.55 -17.35 -33.42
C GLN A 370 -7.97 -15.94 -33.01
N LEU A 371 -9.14 -15.74 -32.40
CA LEU A 371 -9.68 -14.42 -32.09
C LEU A 371 -8.76 -13.56 -31.20
N THR A 372 -7.98 -14.21 -30.34
CA THR A 372 -7.04 -13.56 -29.41
C THR A 372 -5.64 -13.37 -30.00
N THR A 373 -5.40 -13.77 -31.25
CA THR A 373 -4.11 -13.60 -31.92
C THR A 373 -3.89 -12.14 -32.36
N PRO A 374 -2.63 -11.68 -32.46
CA PRO A 374 -2.33 -10.33 -32.95
C PRO A 374 -2.91 -10.03 -34.33
N GLU A 375 -2.96 -11.04 -35.21
CA GLU A 375 -3.52 -10.94 -36.56
C GLU A 375 -5.03 -10.67 -36.52
N ALA A 376 -5.77 -11.42 -35.70
CA ALA A 376 -7.21 -11.21 -35.54
C ALA A 376 -7.51 -9.85 -34.89
N ILE A 377 -6.72 -9.43 -33.90
CA ILE A 377 -6.86 -8.12 -33.25
C ILE A 377 -6.61 -6.98 -34.25
N SER A 378 -5.62 -7.12 -35.14
CA SER A 378 -5.38 -6.16 -36.23
C SER A 378 -6.54 -6.08 -37.23
N ALA A 379 -7.15 -7.23 -37.56
CA ALA A 379 -8.34 -7.28 -38.39
C ALA A 379 -9.54 -6.59 -37.71
N LEU A 380 -9.76 -6.82 -36.42
CA LEU A 380 -10.80 -6.14 -35.63
C LEU A 380 -10.59 -4.63 -35.61
N LYS A 381 -9.37 -4.14 -35.38
CA LYS A 381 -9.04 -2.70 -35.45
C LYS A 381 -9.38 -2.10 -36.80
N SER A 382 -9.10 -2.83 -37.88
CA SER A 382 -9.42 -2.40 -39.25
C SER A 382 -10.92 -2.33 -39.51
N ILE A 383 -11.69 -3.32 -39.00
CA ILE A 383 -13.16 -3.32 -39.07
C ILE A 383 -13.72 -2.11 -38.31
N ILE A 384 -13.25 -1.86 -37.09
CA ILE A 384 -13.67 -0.72 -36.26
C ILE A 384 -13.37 0.60 -36.95
N ALA A 385 -12.17 0.76 -37.53
CA ALA A 385 -11.80 1.96 -38.26
C ALA A 385 -12.74 2.20 -39.46
N LYS A 386 -13.08 1.16 -40.22
CA LYS A 386 -14.06 1.25 -41.31
C LYS A 386 -15.45 1.65 -40.79
N ILE A 387 -15.93 1.07 -39.68
CA ILE A 387 -17.23 1.43 -39.08
C ILE A 387 -17.24 2.91 -38.66
N LYS A 388 -16.17 3.40 -38.03
CA LYS A 388 -16.02 4.82 -37.66
C LYS A 388 -16.03 5.74 -38.88
N GLN A 389 -15.34 5.36 -39.96
CA GLN A 389 -15.34 6.11 -41.23
C GLN A 389 -16.72 6.19 -41.88
N MET A 390 -17.52 5.13 -41.75
CA MET A 390 -18.89 5.09 -42.29
C MET A 390 -19.89 5.90 -41.47
N GLY A 391 -19.51 6.34 -40.27
CA GLY A 391 -20.37 7.05 -39.32
C GLY A 391 -21.22 6.10 -38.47
N ILE A 392 -21.21 6.33 -37.15
CA ILE A 392 -21.96 5.54 -36.17
C ILE A 392 -23.47 5.77 -36.33
N ASP A 393 -23.89 6.99 -36.67
CA ASP A 393 -25.32 7.33 -36.86
C ASP A 393 -25.95 6.64 -38.10
N SER A 394 -25.14 6.36 -39.12
CA SER A 394 -25.54 5.74 -40.40
C SER A 394 -25.36 4.22 -40.43
N THR A 395 -24.60 3.68 -39.47
CA THR A 395 -24.22 2.27 -39.44
C THR A 395 -24.60 1.68 -38.09
N THR A 396 -25.86 1.27 -37.94
CA THR A 396 -26.35 0.70 -36.67
C THR A 396 -25.65 -0.62 -36.33
N PRO A 397 -25.62 -1.05 -35.06
CA PRO A 397 -25.02 -2.32 -34.65
C PRO A 397 -25.53 -3.53 -35.45
N GLU A 398 -26.83 -3.62 -35.69
CA GLU A 398 -27.46 -4.71 -36.45
C GLU A 398 -27.01 -4.70 -37.91
N LYS A 399 -26.81 -3.52 -38.49
CA LYS A 399 -26.29 -3.38 -39.84
C LYS A 399 -24.84 -3.86 -39.92
N VAL A 400 -24.01 -3.58 -38.90
CA VAL A 400 -22.63 -4.10 -38.83
C VAL A 400 -22.62 -5.62 -38.81
N LYS A 401 -23.48 -6.26 -38.02
CA LYS A 401 -23.64 -7.72 -38.03
C LYS A 401 -23.95 -8.24 -39.43
N GLY A 402 -24.97 -7.66 -40.09
CA GLY A 402 -25.33 -8.02 -41.46
C GLY A 402 -24.21 -7.77 -42.47
N MET A 403 -23.37 -6.75 -42.27
CA MET A 403 -22.22 -6.49 -43.12
C MET A 403 -21.14 -7.56 -42.97
N ILE A 404 -20.89 -8.06 -41.75
CA ILE A 404 -19.96 -9.17 -41.53
C ILE A 404 -20.51 -10.46 -42.17
N GLU A 405 -21.79 -10.77 -41.93
CA GLU A 405 -22.47 -11.94 -42.50
C GLU A 405 -22.48 -11.95 -44.04
N ASN A 406 -22.62 -10.78 -44.66
CA ASN A 406 -22.59 -10.61 -46.11
C ASN A 406 -21.17 -10.38 -46.68
N LYS A 407 -20.12 -10.69 -45.90
CA LYS A 407 -18.71 -10.61 -46.33
C LYS A 407 -18.28 -9.20 -46.80
N PHE A 408 -18.84 -8.14 -46.25
CA PHE A 408 -18.38 -6.77 -46.55
C PHE A 408 -16.93 -6.52 -46.07
N PHE A 409 -16.51 -7.24 -45.03
CA PHE A 409 -15.16 -7.18 -44.46
C PHE A 409 -14.27 -8.35 -44.91
N ASP A 410 -14.53 -8.94 -46.09
CA ASP A 410 -13.81 -10.11 -46.60
C ASP A 410 -12.30 -9.84 -46.68
N GLU A 411 -11.87 -8.67 -47.14
CA GLU A 411 -10.45 -8.27 -47.16
C GLU A 411 -9.74 -8.40 -45.79
N GLN A 412 -10.50 -8.24 -44.70
CA GLN A 412 -9.97 -8.33 -43.32
C GLN A 412 -10.10 -9.75 -42.75
N LEU A 413 -11.09 -10.52 -43.21
CA LEU A 413 -11.49 -11.79 -42.60
C LEU A 413 -11.20 -13.03 -43.46
N SER A 414 -10.87 -12.87 -44.74
CA SER A 414 -10.70 -13.96 -45.70
C SER A 414 -9.64 -14.97 -45.29
N GLN A 415 -8.57 -14.50 -44.62
CA GLN A 415 -7.50 -15.34 -44.10
C GLN A 415 -7.95 -16.29 -42.97
N PHE A 416 -9.10 -16.02 -42.37
CA PHE A 416 -9.68 -16.79 -41.28
C PHE A 416 -10.86 -17.65 -41.73
N TYR A 417 -11.31 -17.50 -42.98
CA TYR A 417 -12.31 -18.39 -43.57
C TYR A 417 -11.69 -19.76 -43.83
N LYS A 418 -12.38 -20.80 -43.39
CA LYS A 418 -12.06 -22.19 -43.77
C LYS A 418 -12.78 -22.60 -45.03
#